data_AF-A0A8S0WBJ8-F1
#
_entry.id   AF-A0A8S0WBJ8-F1
#
_cell.length_a   1.000
_cell.length_b   1.000
_cell.length_c   1.000
_cell.angle_alpha   90.00
_cell.angle_beta   90.00
_cell.angle_gamma   90.00
#
_symmetry.space_group_name_H-M   'P 1'
#
loop_
_entity.id
_entity.type
_entity.pdbx_description
1 polymer ?
#
loop_
_entity_poly.entity_id
_entity_poly.type
_entity_poly.pdbx_seq_one_letter_code
_entity_poly.pdbx_strand_id
1 'polypeptide(L)'
;MSTPEQRKRLKEHRLRSQAAFAEWWERDDDYPPPKHDPLPNDLADLVCGVKTQAGTPCKQKGVYDNGRCKWHGGCSTGPKTEAGKKRSAMNGRCPKKKRSHTGC
;
A
#
# COMPACT_ATOMS: atom_id res chain seq x y z
N MET A 1 -12.94 2.09 -2.09
CA MET A 1 -11.50 1.79 -2.34
C MET A 1 -10.76 3.10 -2.29
N SER A 2 -9.51 3.14 -1.82
CA SER A 2 -8.72 4.38 -1.82
C SER A 2 -8.42 4.87 -3.23
N THR A 3 -8.45 6.19 -3.44
CA THR A 3 -8.03 6.84 -4.68
C THR A 3 -6.49 6.83 -4.81
N PRO A 4 -5.92 6.99 -6.01
CA PRO A 4 -4.47 7.12 -6.18
C PRO A 4 -3.86 8.24 -5.32
N GLU A 5 -4.56 9.38 -5.22
CA GLU A 5 -4.13 10.52 -4.42
C GLU A 5 -4.10 10.20 -2.92
N GLN A 6 -5.15 9.53 -2.41
CA GLN A 6 -5.16 9.08 -1.01
C GLN A 6 -4.00 8.12 -0.70
N ARG A 7 -3.65 7.23 -1.65
CA ARG A 7 -2.50 6.31 -1.47
C ARG A 7 -1.17 7.06 -1.48
N LYS A 8 -1.03 8.07 -2.33
CA LYS A 8 0.16 8.93 -2.38
C LYS A 8 0.36 9.64 -1.04
N ARG A 9 -0.68 10.33 -0.55
CA ARG A 9 -0.67 11.03 0.75
C ARG A 9 -0.43 10.09 1.93
N LEU A 10 -1.05 8.91 1.93
CA LEU A 10 -0.80 7.88 2.94
C LEU A 10 0.67 7.45 2.96
N LYS A 11 1.25 7.20 1.77
CA LYS A 11 2.66 6.84 1.63
C LYS A 11 3.59 7.95 2.11
N GLU A 12 3.33 9.20 1.74
CA GLU A 12 4.11 10.37 2.17
C GLU A 12 4.10 10.51 3.71
N HIS A 13 2.92 10.38 4.33
CA HIS A 13 2.78 10.39 5.78
C HIS A 13 3.62 9.29 6.45
N ARG A 14 3.52 8.04 5.94
CA ARG A 14 4.28 6.90 6.47
C ARG A 14 5.78 7.07 6.31
N LEU A 15 6.23 7.66 5.19
CA LEU A 15 7.64 7.93 4.95
C LEU A 15 8.17 8.98 5.91
N ARG A 16 7.40 10.05 6.20
CA ARG A 16 7.76 11.05 7.21
C ARG A 16 7.89 10.42 8.60
N SER A 17 6.95 9.57 9.01
CA SER A 17 7.03 8.85 10.29
C SER A 17 8.23 7.90 10.34
N GLN A 18 8.51 7.18 9.25
CA GLN A 18 9.67 6.29 9.14
C GLN A 18 10.99 7.06 9.19
N ALA A 19 11.08 8.21 8.53
CA ALA A 19 12.27 9.06 8.55
C ALA A 19 12.56 9.56 9.97
N ALA A 20 11.55 10.10 10.66
CA ALA A 20 11.69 10.53 12.05
C ALA A 20 12.13 9.36 12.97
N PHE A 21 11.61 8.16 12.74
CA PHE A 21 12.01 6.97 13.49
C PHE A 21 13.42 6.49 13.14
N ALA A 22 13.83 6.58 11.88
CA ALA A 22 15.19 6.26 11.45
C ALA A 22 16.21 7.23 12.05
N GLU A 23 15.93 8.54 12.03
CA GLU A 23 16.76 9.55 12.69
C GLU A 23 16.91 9.28 14.19
N TRP A 24 15.83 8.84 14.84
CA TRP A 24 15.87 8.46 16.25
C TRP A 24 16.68 7.17 16.49
N TRP A 25 16.56 6.18 15.61
CA TRP A 25 17.29 4.90 15.72
C TRP A 25 18.81 5.07 15.62
N GLU A 26 19.26 6.06 14.85
CA GLU A 26 20.69 6.39 14.70
C GLU A 26 21.22 7.31 15.81
N ARG A 27 20.36 7.79 16.71
CA ARG A 27 20.75 8.67 17.82
C ARG A 27 21.19 7.82 19.02
N ASP A 28 22.40 8.06 19.52
CA ASP A 28 22.95 7.40 20.73
C ASP A 28 22.12 7.59 22.02
N ASP A 29 21.21 8.56 22.05
CA ASP A 29 20.31 8.82 23.19
C ASP A 29 18.90 8.27 22.86
N ASP A 30 18.65 7.03 23.28
CA ASP A 30 17.47 6.22 22.97
C ASP A 30 16.12 6.80 23.46
N TYR A 31 16.08 7.88 24.26
CA TYR A 31 14.81 8.36 24.82
C TYR A 31 14.72 9.90 24.91
N PRO A 32 13.56 10.52 24.59
CA PRO A 32 12.29 9.92 24.18
C PRO A 32 12.21 9.61 22.66
N PRO A 33 11.31 8.68 22.26
CA PRO A 33 11.03 8.41 20.86
C PRO A 33 10.40 9.61 20.15
N PRO A 34 10.50 9.66 18.81
CA PRO A 34 9.94 10.74 18.02
C PRO A 34 8.42 10.70 18.09
N LYS A 35 7.80 11.87 18.13
CA LYS A 35 6.34 11.98 18.10
C LYS A 35 5.84 11.58 16.71
N HIS A 36 4.81 10.74 16.66
CA HIS A 36 4.13 10.42 15.40
C HIS A 36 3.07 11.49 15.11
N ASP A 37 3.15 12.09 13.93
CA ASP A 37 2.06 12.92 13.42
C ASP A 37 0.80 12.05 13.25
N PRO A 38 -0.40 12.52 13.64
CA PRO A 38 -1.63 11.76 13.43
C PRO A 38 -1.97 11.67 11.93
N LEU A 39 -2.55 10.55 11.52
CA LEU A 39 -3.13 10.41 10.18
C LEU A 39 -4.31 11.38 10.01
N PRO A 40 -4.38 12.13 8.91
CA PRO A 40 -5.56 12.92 8.56
C PRO A 40 -6.83 12.06 8.54
N ASN A 41 -7.96 12.59 9.01
CA ASN A 41 -9.22 11.83 9.15
C ASN A 41 -9.67 11.17 7.83
N ASP A 42 -9.48 11.86 6.70
CA ASP A 42 -9.83 11.34 5.37
C ASP A 42 -8.98 10.14 4.93
N LEU A 43 -7.80 9.96 5.54
CA LEU A 43 -6.93 8.81 5.35
C LEU A 43 -7.12 7.74 6.44
N ALA A 44 -7.53 8.13 7.65
CA ALA A 44 -7.81 7.23 8.76
C ALA A 44 -9.05 6.34 8.51
N ASP A 45 -10.05 6.85 7.77
CA ASP A 45 -11.27 6.11 7.43
C ASP A 45 -11.16 5.25 6.16
N LEU A 46 -9.95 5.10 5.60
CA LEU A 46 -9.75 4.28 4.42
C LEU A 46 -10.04 2.80 4.68
N VAL A 47 -10.79 2.20 3.75
CA VAL A 47 -11.05 0.75 3.73
C VAL A 47 -10.42 0.10 2.50
N CYS A 48 -10.01 -1.15 2.66
CA CYS A 48 -9.36 -1.91 1.59
C CYS A 48 -10.20 -1.98 0.30
N GLY A 49 -11.50 -2.24 0.42
CA GLY A 49 -12.47 -2.22 -0.68
C GLY A 49 -12.27 -3.26 -1.79
N VAL A 50 -11.30 -4.18 -1.67
CA VAL A 50 -11.09 -5.28 -2.62
C VAL A 50 -12.28 -6.24 -2.57
N LYS A 51 -12.74 -6.73 -3.73
CA LYS A 51 -13.83 -7.71 -3.82
C LYS A 51 -13.43 -9.02 -3.12
N THR A 52 -14.24 -9.42 -2.14
CA THR A 52 -14.08 -10.68 -1.40
C THR A 52 -14.64 -11.86 -2.19
N GLN A 53 -14.41 -13.09 -1.70
CA GLN A 53 -15.01 -14.29 -2.28
C GLN A 53 -16.54 -14.28 -2.24
N ALA A 54 -17.14 -13.63 -1.23
CA ALA A 54 -18.59 -13.42 -1.13
C ALA A 54 -19.12 -12.36 -2.12
N GLY A 55 -18.27 -11.76 -2.93
CA GLY A 55 -18.65 -10.77 -3.93
C GLY A 55 -18.77 -9.33 -3.40
N THR A 56 -18.74 -9.14 -2.08
CA THR A 56 -18.83 -7.82 -1.43
C THR A 56 -17.45 -7.16 -1.27
N PRO A 57 -17.36 -5.82 -1.18
CA PRO A 57 -16.10 -5.13 -0.93
C PRO A 57 -15.58 -5.36 0.48
N CYS A 58 -14.26 -5.48 0.62
CA CYS A 58 -13.59 -5.63 1.91
C CYS A 58 -13.72 -4.37 2.76
N LYS A 59 -14.24 -4.52 3.98
CA LYS A 59 -14.50 -3.42 4.93
C LYS A 59 -13.33 -3.13 5.89
N GLN A 60 -12.19 -3.81 5.74
CA GLN A 60 -11.09 -3.70 6.69
C GLN A 60 -10.39 -2.33 6.63
N LYS A 61 -10.27 -1.66 7.79
CA LYS A 61 -9.65 -0.33 7.94
C LYS A 61 -8.12 -0.35 8.05
N GLY A 62 -7.54 -1.47 8.50
CA GLY A 62 -6.08 -1.66 8.56
C GLY A 62 -5.45 -1.78 7.17
N VAL A 63 -5.41 -0.69 6.42
CA VAL A 63 -4.83 -0.58 5.08
C VAL A 63 -3.35 -0.21 5.15
N TYR A 64 -2.56 -0.68 4.21
CA TYR A 64 -1.15 -0.32 4.05
C TYR A 64 -0.98 0.80 3.01
N ASP A 65 0.25 1.23 2.72
CA ASP A 65 0.58 2.33 1.80
C ASP A 65 -0.04 2.15 0.41
N ASN A 66 -0.23 0.89 0.00
CA ASN A 66 -0.87 0.53 -1.27
C ASN A 66 -2.41 0.59 -1.23
N GLY A 67 -3.00 0.97 -0.10
CA GLY A 67 -4.44 1.07 0.13
C GLY A 67 -5.15 -0.25 0.39
N ARG A 68 -4.43 -1.36 0.61
CA ARG A 68 -5.00 -2.70 0.81
C ARG A 68 -4.69 -3.23 2.20
N CYS A 69 -5.54 -4.10 2.72
CA CYS A 69 -5.30 -4.73 4.02
C CYS A 69 -4.37 -5.94 3.90
N LYS A 70 -3.87 -6.46 5.03
CA LYS A 70 -2.95 -7.60 5.08
C LYS A 70 -3.42 -8.81 4.27
N TRP A 71 -4.72 -9.09 4.27
CA TRP A 71 -5.33 -10.23 3.57
C TRP A 71 -5.47 -10.05 2.07
N HIS A 72 -5.44 -8.81 1.59
CA HIS A 72 -5.59 -8.48 0.16
C HIS A 72 -4.29 -7.91 -0.43
N GLY A 73 -3.14 -8.31 0.12
CA GLY A 73 -1.82 -7.92 -0.38
C GLY A 73 -1.30 -6.59 0.13
N GLY A 74 -1.82 -6.06 1.24
CA GLY A 74 -1.35 -4.84 1.89
C GLY A 74 0.15 -4.86 2.19
N CYS A 75 0.63 -5.99 2.73
CA CYS A 75 2.05 -6.19 3.03
C CYS A 75 2.90 -6.56 1.80
N SER A 76 2.28 -6.83 0.64
CA SER A 76 3.01 -7.25 -0.55
C SER A 76 3.55 -6.04 -1.29
N THR A 77 4.86 -6.05 -1.54
CA THR A 77 5.53 -5.03 -2.37
C THR A 77 5.47 -5.36 -3.87
N GLY A 78 4.96 -6.54 -4.24
CA GLY A 78 5.05 -7.09 -5.59
C GLY A 78 6.49 -7.45 -6.02
N PRO A 79 6.66 -8.06 -7.20
CA PRO A 79 7.98 -8.34 -7.77
C PRO A 79 8.67 -7.06 -8.23
N LYS A 80 9.89 -6.80 -7.73
CA LYS A 80 10.69 -5.62 -8.09
C LYS A 80 11.55 -5.85 -9.34
N THR A 81 11.95 -7.09 -9.62
CA THR A 81 12.84 -7.45 -10.74
C THR A 81 12.07 -7.87 -11.99
N GLU A 82 12.68 -7.71 -13.16
CA GLU A 82 12.09 -8.14 -14.45
C GLU A 82 11.81 -9.65 -14.48
N ALA A 83 12.75 -10.48 -14.00
CA ALA A 83 12.53 -11.92 -13.86
C ALA A 83 11.35 -12.24 -12.92
N GLY A 84 11.22 -11.51 -11.81
CA GLY A 84 10.10 -11.66 -10.88
C GLY A 84 8.76 -11.27 -11.51
N LYS A 85 8.73 -10.19 -12.30
CA LYS A 85 7.54 -9.77 -13.05
C LYS A 85 7.14 -10.81 -14.09
N LYS A 86 8.11 -11.34 -14.86
CA LYS A 86 7.89 -12.43 -15.84
C LYS A 86 7.29 -13.67 -15.17
N ARG A 87 7.87 -14.13 -14.05
CA ARG A 87 7.33 -15.25 -13.27
C ARG A 87 5.92 -14.98 -12.76
N SER A 88 5.66 -13.80 -12.20
CA SER A 88 4.32 -13.44 -11.74
C SER A 88 3.31 -13.36 -12.89
N ALA A 89 3.72 -12.98 -14.10
CA ALA A 89 2.86 -12.95 -15.27
C ALA A 89 2.46 -14.36 -15.74
N MET A 90 3.36 -15.34 -15.62
CA MET A 90 3.09 -16.75 -15.96
C MET A 90 2.08 -17.42 -15.03
N ASN A 91 1.93 -16.96 -13.78
CA ASN A 91 0.98 -17.54 -12.82
C ASN A 91 -0.50 -17.27 -13.18
N GLY A 92 -0.79 -16.32 -14.08
CA GLY A 92 -2.14 -16.03 -14.50
C GLY A 92 -2.68 -17.09 -15.46
N ARG A 93 -3.94 -17.50 -15.28
CA ARG A 93 -4.64 -18.42 -16.21
C ARG A 93 -4.72 -17.94 -17.66
N CYS A 94 -4.48 -16.65 -17.90
CA CYS A 94 -4.45 -16.07 -19.24
C CYS A 94 -3.29 -15.05 -19.31
N PRO A 95 -2.50 -15.03 -20.39
CA PRO A 95 -1.50 -13.98 -20.60
C PRO A 95 -2.18 -12.61 -20.52
N LYS A 96 -1.65 -11.71 -19.70
CA LYS A 96 -2.11 -10.31 -19.70
C LYS A 96 -1.73 -9.70 -21.04
N LYS A 97 -2.67 -9.68 -21.99
CA LYS A 97 -2.50 -8.98 -23.27
C LYS A 97 -2.19 -7.52 -22.96
N LYS A 98 -1.23 -6.91 -23.67
CA LYS A 98 -1.08 -5.45 -23.63
C LYS A 98 -2.44 -4.88 -24.03
N ARG A 99 -3.05 -4.08 -23.15
CA ARG A 99 -4.22 -3.30 -23.54
C ARG A 99 -3.70 -2.30 -24.57
N SER A 100 -4.02 -2.47 -25.86
CA SER A 100 -3.97 -1.34 -26.77
C SER A 100 -4.93 -0.31 -26.18
N HIS A 101 -4.44 0.90 -25.91
CA HIS A 101 -5.35 2.01 -25.68
C HIS A 101 -5.99 2.35 -27.02
N THR A 102 -6.86 1.48 -27.52
CA THR A 102 -7.79 1.85 -28.58
C THR A 102 -8.87 2.62 -27.85
N GLY A 103 -8.69 3.94 -27.78
CA GLY A 103 -9.71 4.84 -27.26
C GLY A 103 -10.98 4.72 -28.09
N CYS A 104 -12.11 4.89 -27.41
CA CYS A 104 -13.26 5.55 -28.01
C CYS A 104 -13.29 6.96 -27.44
#